data_AF-E1TGR4-F1
#
_entry.id   AF-E1TGR4-F1
#
_cell.length_a   1.000
_cell.length_b   1.000
_cell.length_c   1.000
_cell.angle_alpha   90.00
_cell.angle_beta   90.00
_cell.angle_gamma   90.00
#
_symmetry.space_group_name_H-M   'P 1'
#
loop_
_entity.id
_entity.type
_entity.pdbx_description
1 polymer ?
#
loop_
_entity_poly.entity_id
_entity_poly.type
_entity_poly.pdbx_seq_one_letter_code
_entity_poly.pdbx_strand_id
1 'polypeptide(L)'
;MKIAQIRRKNKQLGQGMTEYIIIVALIAVSAIGVYSLFGQTLRNQTAGLAVEMSGQNAQSNITTAQTNANTATTNANKTKNMGTYNDANNVGN
;
A
#
# COMPACT_ATOMS: atom_id res chain seq x y z
N MET A 1 46.67 -38.79 9.83
CA MET A 1 45.73 -37.85 10.49
C MET A 1 45.35 -36.76 9.49
N LYS A 2 44.07 -36.65 9.09
CA LYS A 2 43.57 -35.56 8.24
C LYS A 2 42.85 -34.54 9.12
N ILE A 3 43.37 -33.32 9.20
CA ILE A 3 42.75 -32.22 9.94
C ILE A 3 41.68 -31.61 9.01
N ALA A 4 40.41 -31.73 9.38
CA ALA A 4 39.31 -31.10 8.67
C ALA A 4 39.30 -29.59 8.98
N GLN A 5 39.51 -28.75 7.96
CA GLN A 5 39.42 -27.30 8.09
C GLN A 5 37.95 -26.88 8.24
N ILE A 6 37.61 -26.32 9.40
CA ILE A 6 36.31 -25.69 9.68
C ILE A 6 36.26 -24.36 8.91
N ARG A 7 35.51 -24.30 7.80
CA ARG A 7 35.21 -23.03 7.13
C ARG A 7 34.26 -22.22 8.02
N ARG A 8 34.76 -21.18 8.67
CA ARG A 8 33.90 -20.15 9.29
C ARG A 8 33.18 -19.40 8.16
N LYS A 9 31.85 -19.56 8.07
CA LYS A 9 31.01 -18.64 7.30
C LYS A 9 31.12 -17.28 7.99
N ASN A 10 31.74 -16.31 7.33
CA ASN A 10 31.71 -14.92 7.78
C ASN A 10 30.24 -14.49 7.87
N LYS A 11 29.72 -14.29 9.09
CA LYS A 11 28.43 -13.64 9.27
C LYS A 11 28.59 -12.23 8.71
N GLN A 12 27.77 -11.85 7.73
CA GLN A 12 27.82 -10.53 7.11
C GLN A 12 27.43 -9.46 8.14
N LEU A 13 28.42 -8.88 8.81
CA LEU A 13 28.24 -7.85 9.85
C LEU A 13 27.83 -6.46 9.29
N GLY A 14 27.52 -6.38 8.00
CA GLY A 14 26.99 -5.18 7.34
C GLY A 14 25.74 -5.41 6.50
N GLN A 15 25.20 -6.64 6.45
CA GLN A 15 24.01 -6.94 5.64
C GLN A 15 22.73 -6.36 6.26
N GLY A 16 22.67 -6.21 7.59
CA GLY A 16 21.47 -5.73 8.27
C GLY A 16 21.10 -4.29 7.92
N MET A 17 22.05 -3.34 7.99
CA MET A 17 21.74 -1.91 7.90
C MET A 17 21.14 -1.53 6.53
N THR A 18 21.75 -1.95 5.43
CA THR A 18 21.26 -1.64 4.07
C THR A 18 19.96 -2.39 3.75
N GLU A 19 19.83 -3.65 4.20
CA GLU A 19 18.61 -4.44 3.98
C GLU A 19 17.41 -3.85 4.74
N TYR A 20 17.62 -3.42 5.98
CA TYR A 20 16.58 -2.70 6.74
C TYR A 20 16.20 -1.39 6.08
N ILE A 21 17.16 -0.61 5.58
CA ILE A 21 16.86 0.65 4.86
C ILE A 21 16.02 0.37 3.61
N ILE A 22 16.34 -0.68 2.85
CA ILE A 22 15.57 -1.07 1.66
C ILE A 22 14.15 -1.50 2.04
N ILE A 23 13.99 -2.35 3.05
CA ILE A 23 12.67 -2.81 3.50
C ILE A 23 11.82 -1.64 4.01
N VAL A 24 12.41 -0.75 4.82
CA VAL A 24 11.72 0.44 5.34
C VAL A 24 11.28 1.37 4.20
N ALA A 25 12.16 1.60 3.21
CA ALA A 25 11.82 2.39 2.03
C ALA A 25 10.64 1.79 1.25
N LEU A 26 10.61 0.46 1.06
CA LEU A 26 9.51 -0.23 0.38
C LEU A 26 8.18 -0.15 1.14
N ILE A 27 8.22 -0.27 2.48
CA ILE A 27 7.02 -0.10 3.32
C ILE A 27 6.51 1.34 3.22
N ALA A 28 7.39 2.34 3.30
CA ALA A 28 7.02 3.74 3.22
C ALA A 28 6.35 4.09 1.89
N VAL A 29 6.91 3.63 0.76
CA VAL A 29 6.32 3.86 -0.57
C VAL A 29 4.97 3.15 -0.69
N SER A 30 4.83 1.93 -0.18
CA SER A 30 3.56 1.19 -0.18
C SER A 30 2.47 1.89 0.66
N ALA A 31 2.86 2.46 1.80
CA ALA A 31 1.95 3.15 2.70
C ALA A 31 1.31 4.39 2.06
N ILE A 32 2.05 5.15 1.24
CA ILE A 32 1.51 6.33 0.53
C ILE A 32 0.27 5.98 -0.29
N GLY A 33 0.31 4.86 -1.03
CA GLY A 33 -0.81 4.41 -1.86
C GLY A 33 -2.03 3.97 -1.03
N VAL A 34 -1.81 3.18 0.02
CA VAL A 34 -2.88 2.69 0.90
C VAL A 34 -3.55 3.85 1.64
N TYR A 35 -2.76 4.77 2.20
CA TYR A 35 -3.30 5.91 2.94
C TYR A 35 -4.03 6.91 2.06
N SER A 36 -3.61 7.13 0.81
CA SER A 36 -4.32 7.99 -0.13
C SER A 36 -5.72 7.47 -0.43
N LEU A 37 -5.83 6.18 -0.79
CA LEU A 37 -7.10 5.57 -1.16
C LEU A 37 -8.04 5.39 0.04
N PHE A 38 -7.50 4.88 1.15
CA PHE A 38 -8.27 4.70 2.39
C PHE A 38 -8.69 6.06 3.00
N GLY A 39 -7.79 7.04 2.97
CA GLY A 39 -8.05 8.39 3.47
C GLY A 39 -9.14 9.13 2.69
N GLN A 40 -9.21 8.94 1.37
CA GLN A 40 -10.32 9.48 0.57
C GLN A 40 -11.67 8.89 0.98
N THR A 41 -11.76 7.56 1.16
CA THR A 41 -13.00 6.91 1.59
C THR A 41 -13.45 7.38 2.98
N LEU A 42 -12.52 7.41 3.95
CA LEU A 42 -12.79 7.93 5.29
C LEU A 42 -13.27 9.38 5.27
N ARG A 43 -12.56 10.26 4.55
CA ARG A 43 -12.94 11.68 4.44
C ARG A 43 -14.33 11.85 3.81
N ASN A 44 -14.66 11.07 2.79
CA ASN A 44 -15.99 11.13 2.16
C ASN A 44 -17.11 10.67 3.09
N GLN A 45 -16.89 9.62 3.87
CA GLN A 45 -17.86 9.17 4.86
C GLN A 45 -18.03 10.20 5.99
N THR A 46 -16.94 10.73 6.54
CA THR A 46 -17.01 11.77 7.57
C THR A 46 -17.67 13.06 7.05
N ALA A 47 -17.39 13.45 5.81
CA ALA A 47 -18.06 14.57 5.17
C ALA A 47 -19.57 14.31 5.00
N GLY A 48 -19.96 13.09 4.60
CA GLY A 48 -21.36 12.69 4.51
C GLY A 48 -22.06 12.78 5.87
N LEU A 49 -21.45 12.24 6.93
CA LEU A 49 -21.99 12.33 8.28
C LEU A 49 -22.13 13.79 8.76
N ALA A 50 -21.17 14.66 8.43
CA ALA A 50 -21.25 16.08 8.78
C ALA A 50 -22.36 16.81 8.01
N VAL A 51 -22.55 16.50 6.73
CA VAL A 51 -23.63 17.03 5.89
C VAL A 51 -24.98 16.57 6.42
N GLU A 52 -25.13 15.29 6.75
CA GLU A 52 -26.36 14.73 7.31
C GLU A 52 -26.68 15.30 8.69
N MET A 53 -25.66 15.48 9.54
CA MET A 53 -25.78 16.16 10.84
C MET A 53 -26.19 17.63 10.70
N SER A 54 -25.86 18.28 9.58
CA SER A 54 -26.33 19.64 9.26
C SER A 54 -27.76 19.70 8.71
N GLY A 55 -28.44 18.56 8.60
CA GLY A 55 -29.80 18.43 8.06
C GLY A 55 -29.86 18.40 6.53
N GLN A 56 -28.72 18.28 5.86
CA GLN A 56 -28.60 18.25 4.40
C GLN A 56 -28.45 16.82 3.89
N ASN A 57 -28.86 16.57 2.65
CA ASN A 57 -28.78 15.24 2.06
C ASN A 57 -27.32 14.89 1.68
N ALA A 58 -26.79 13.82 2.26
CA ALA A 58 -25.42 13.34 2.07
C ALA A 58 -25.25 12.32 0.92
N GLN A 59 -26.27 12.09 0.09
CA GLN A 59 -26.28 11.06 -0.95
C GLN A 59 -25.06 11.15 -1.90
N SER A 60 -24.62 12.38 -2.24
CA SER A 60 -23.44 12.59 -3.08
C SER A 60 -22.15 12.06 -2.41
N ASN A 61 -21.97 12.32 -1.12
CA ASN A 61 -20.82 11.85 -0.35
C ASN A 61 -20.83 10.32 -0.22
N ILE A 62 -22.00 9.73 -0.01
CA ILE A 62 -22.20 8.27 0.05
C ILE A 62 -21.83 7.63 -1.30
N THR A 63 -22.38 8.14 -2.41
CA THR A 63 -22.09 7.64 -3.76
C THR A 63 -20.59 7.73 -4.09
N THR A 64 -19.93 8.81 -3.67
CA THR A 64 -18.49 9.00 -3.87
C THR A 64 -17.68 7.99 -3.03
N ALA A 65 -18.04 7.79 -1.75
CA ALA A 65 -17.40 6.79 -0.91
C ALA A 65 -17.58 5.36 -1.48
N GLN A 66 -18.74 5.06 -2.05
CA GLN A 66 -19.06 3.76 -2.65
C GLN A 66 -18.26 3.52 -3.94
N THR A 67 -18.15 4.55 -4.78
CA THR A 67 -17.28 4.52 -5.97
C THR A 67 -15.83 4.26 -5.57
N ASN A 68 -15.30 4.99 -4.58
CA ASN A 68 -13.93 4.80 -4.10
C ASN A 68 -13.69 3.38 -3.54
N ALA A 69 -14.65 2.85 -2.78
CA ALA A 69 -14.60 1.48 -2.27
C ALA A 69 -14.60 0.42 -3.38
N ASN A 70 -15.40 0.64 -4.43
CA ASN A 70 -15.42 -0.23 -5.61
C ASN A 70 -14.09 -0.17 -6.37
N THR A 71 -13.55 1.02 -6.63
CA THR A 71 -12.22 1.18 -7.24
C THR A 71 -11.13 0.51 -6.42
N ALA A 72 -11.18 0.62 -5.09
CA ALA A 72 -10.25 -0.08 -4.19
C ALA A 72 -10.37 -1.60 -4.32
N THR A 73 -11.59 -2.12 -4.35
CA THR A 73 -11.85 -3.56 -4.51
C THR A 73 -11.35 -4.06 -5.87
N THR A 74 -11.63 -3.33 -6.95
CA THR A 74 -11.12 -3.66 -8.29
C THR A 74 -9.60 -3.65 -8.33
N ASN A 75 -8.95 -2.69 -7.68
CA ASN A 75 -7.49 -2.62 -7.63
C ASN A 75 -6.87 -3.72 -6.75
N ALA A 76 -7.54 -4.11 -5.65
CA ALA A 76 -7.12 -5.22 -4.79
C ALA A 76 -7.23 -6.58 -5.50
N ASN A 77 -8.24 -6.75 -6.36
CA ASN A 77 -8.44 -7.97 -7.15
C ASN A 77 -7.45 -8.12 -8.32
N LYS A 78 -6.66 -7.09 -8.65
CA LYS A 78 -5.60 -7.20 -9.67
C LYS A 78 -4.39 -7.91 -9.08
N THR A 79 -4.06 -9.09 -9.62
CA THR A 79 -2.84 -9.83 -9.27
C THR A 79 -1.59 -8.99 -9.62
N LYS A 80 -0.91 -8.48 -8.59
CA LYS A 80 0.37 -7.77 -8.74
C LYS A 80 1.51 -8.79 -8.58
N ASN A 81 2.21 -9.08 -9.66
CA ASN A 81 3.44 -9.87 -9.65
C ASN A 81 4.54 -9.10 -10.40
N MET A 82 5.78 -9.59 -10.36
CA MET A 82 6.91 -8.92 -11.03
C MET A 82 6.75 -8.82 -12.55
N GLY A 83 5.88 -9.65 -13.16
CA GLY A 83 5.53 -9.55 -14.58
C GLY A 83 4.48 -8.48 -14.88
N THR A 84 3.58 -8.19 -13.94
CA THR A 84 2.51 -7.17 -14.08
C THR A 84 2.87 -5.82 -13.47
N TYR A 85 4.16 -5.61 -13.15
CA TYR A 85 4.67 -4.36 -12.59
C TYR A 85 4.41 -3.16 -13.51
N ASN A 86 4.44 -3.37 -14.84
CA ASN A 86 4.18 -2.32 -15.81
C ASN A 86 2.66 -2.07 -16.03
N ASP A 87 1.83 -3.10 -15.88
CA ASP A 87 0.37 -3.02 -16.14
C ASP A 87 -0.35 -2.19 -15.06
N ALA A 88 0.22 -2.13 -13.87
CA ALA A 88 -0.30 -1.39 -12.72
C ALA A 88 -0.10 0.13 -12.82
N ASN A 89 1.00 0.55 -13.46
CA ASN A 89 1.48 1.93 -13.44
C ASN A 89 1.08 2.70 -14.70
N ASN A 90 0.61 2.00 -15.74
CA ASN A 90 0.18 2.56 -17.02
C ASN A 90 -1.33 2.91 -17.03
N VAL A 91 -1.86 3.42 -15.92
CA VAL A 91 -3.24 3.95 -15.82
C VAL A 91 -3.26 5.49 -15.70
N GLY A 92 -2.14 6.13 -16.05
CA GLY A 92 -2.04 7.57 -16.21
C GLY A 92 -2.13 7.96 -17.68
N ASN A 93 -3.36 8.01 -18.20
CA ASN A 93 -3.77 9.00 -19.20
C ASN A 93 -5.28 9.17 -19.14
#